data_AF-A0A3E0QKH1-F1
#
_entry.id   AF-A0A3E0QKH1-F1
#
_cell.length_a   1.000
_cell.length_b   1.000
_cell.length_c   1.000
_cell.angle_alpha   90.00
_cell.angle_beta   90.00
_cell.angle_gamma   90.00
#
_symmetry.space_group_name_H-M   'P 1'
#
loop_
_entity.id
_entity.type
_entity.pdbx_description
1 polymer ?
#
loop_
_entity_poly.entity_id
_entity_poly.type
_entity_poly.pdbx_seq_one_letter_code
_entity_poly.pdbx_strand_id
1 'polypeptide(L)'
;MPDSLNIIASHWNILLKSSDNPESSGNQLIFPLPARSEKSDYTPDFYFNQSYTEAESGILSSDQFQIPHNFTSTDLYKSHRLEPVHNNPMPRESTDNFWIFPSLLLIIGTLAWLRFYYSKYFNQLLKAFYNINLSLQLVRDENILVQRASLILTFTFHLIAALFLYQVSINAGWELGGLPQGFYRYIFIVLLVSAAYTLKFLVLKITGWLFDLDREMATYIFHIFLINNVLGLLLLPFIALMTFNPQADVSTLITACIWTIGIFFIYRIFRGILTGMSVPGFSVLYLFLYLCTLEIAPLLVLIRIIIQ
;
A
#
# COMPACT_ATOMS: atom_id res chain seq x y z
N MET A 1 44.30 -31.28 15.76
CA MET A 1 42.93 -31.62 15.30
C MET A 1 42.55 -30.65 14.19
N PRO A 2 42.97 -30.91 12.93
CA PRO A 2 42.72 -30.02 11.81
C PRO A 2 42.19 -30.79 10.59
N ASP A 3 40.93 -31.24 10.58
CA ASP A 3 40.41 -32.07 9.48
C ASP A 3 39.06 -31.61 8.88
N SER A 4 38.49 -30.49 9.33
CA SER A 4 37.19 -30.01 8.80
C SER A 4 37.28 -28.92 7.73
N LEU A 5 38.48 -28.41 7.40
CA LEU A 5 38.66 -27.35 6.40
C LEU A 5 38.97 -27.88 4.98
N ASN A 6 39.35 -29.15 4.83
CA ASN A 6 39.72 -29.73 3.52
C ASN A 6 38.54 -30.30 2.72
N ILE A 7 37.34 -30.40 3.30
CA ILE A 7 36.17 -30.99 2.62
C ILE A 7 35.34 -29.92 1.87
N ILE A 8 35.44 -28.65 2.25
CA ILE A 8 34.68 -27.57 1.59
C ILE A 8 35.42 -27.03 0.35
N ALA A 9 36.76 -27.15 0.30
CA ALA A 9 37.57 -26.74 -0.85
C ALA A 9 37.46 -27.68 -2.06
N SER A 10 37.11 -28.96 -1.86
CA SER A 10 36.99 -29.93 -2.97
C SER A 10 35.67 -29.81 -3.74
N HIS A 11 34.62 -29.28 -3.11
CA HIS A 11 33.29 -29.18 -3.74
C HIS A 11 33.16 -27.95 -4.65
N TRP A 12 33.94 -26.89 -4.41
CA TRP A 12 33.96 -25.68 -5.25
C TRP A 12 34.80 -25.82 -6.54
N ASN A 13 35.77 -26.73 -6.57
CA ASN A 13 36.61 -26.97 -7.75
C ASN A 13 35.94 -27.84 -8.84
N ILE A 14 34.77 -28.42 -8.56
CA ILE A 14 34.03 -29.25 -9.52
C ILE A 14 33.09 -28.41 -10.40
N LEU A 15 32.60 -27.26 -9.91
CA LEU A 15 31.70 -26.40 -10.68
C LEU A 15 32.42 -25.40 -11.59
N LEU A 16 33.68 -25.07 -11.30
CA LEU A 16 34.48 -24.16 -12.13
C LEU A 16 35.22 -24.89 -13.27
N LYS A 17 35.24 -26.22 -13.30
CA LYS A 17 35.87 -27.04 -14.35
C LYS A 17 34.90 -27.55 -15.42
N SER A 18 33.69 -27.00 -15.46
CA SER A 18 32.70 -27.23 -16.53
C SER A 18 32.74 -26.15 -17.63
N SER A 19 33.60 -25.13 -17.49
CA SER A 19 33.67 -24.01 -18.42
C SER A 19 35.10 -23.86 -18.92
N ASP A 20 35.56 -24.75 -19.82
CA ASP A 20 36.66 -24.48 -20.76
C ASP A 20 36.85 -25.65 -21.76
N ASN A 21 36.21 -25.50 -22.95
CA ASN A 21 36.65 -25.85 -24.33
C ASN A 21 36.91 -27.32 -24.78
N PRO A 22 37.03 -27.67 -26.10
CA PRO A 22 36.46 -27.18 -27.38
C PRO A 22 35.86 -28.30 -28.30
N GLU A 23 35.32 -27.91 -29.48
CA GLU A 23 35.06 -28.71 -30.71
C GLU A 23 33.97 -29.82 -30.66
N SER A 24 33.06 -30.03 -31.62
CA SER A 24 32.95 -29.60 -33.01
C SER A 24 31.51 -29.85 -33.53
N SER A 25 31.13 -29.08 -34.56
CA SER A 25 30.13 -29.36 -35.62
C SER A 25 28.76 -28.67 -35.55
N GLY A 26 28.55 -27.67 -36.44
CA GLY A 26 27.22 -27.16 -36.78
C GLY A 26 27.12 -25.68 -37.20
N ASN A 27 27.77 -25.30 -38.31
CA ASN A 27 27.53 -24.12 -39.18
C ASN A 27 26.92 -22.82 -38.61
N GLN A 28 27.77 -21.80 -38.44
CA GLN A 28 27.38 -20.38 -38.47
C GLN A 28 27.52 -19.81 -39.89
N LEU A 29 26.56 -18.98 -40.31
CA LEU A 29 26.80 -17.93 -41.30
C LEU A 29 26.14 -16.61 -40.83
N ILE A 30 27.01 -15.65 -40.52
CA ILE A 30 26.76 -14.24 -40.21
C ILE A 30 26.47 -13.48 -41.52
N PHE A 31 25.55 -12.51 -41.53
CA PHE A 31 25.59 -11.32 -42.41
C PHE A 31 24.66 -10.21 -41.85
N PRO A 32 24.80 -8.92 -42.25
CA PRO A 32 24.87 -7.76 -41.36
C PRO A 32 23.66 -6.82 -41.49
N LEU A 33 23.62 -5.78 -40.65
CA LEU A 33 22.74 -4.62 -40.81
C LEU A 33 23.01 -3.87 -42.11
N PRO A 34 21.96 -3.33 -42.76
CA PRO A 34 22.05 -2.05 -43.42
C PRO A 34 21.01 -1.06 -42.86
N ALA A 35 21.45 0.18 -42.66
CA ALA A 35 20.58 1.33 -42.48
C ALA A 35 19.94 1.72 -43.82
N ARG A 36 18.63 1.98 -43.86
CA ARG A 36 18.01 2.93 -44.81
C ARG A 36 16.59 3.33 -44.37
N SER A 37 16.29 4.62 -44.42
CA SER A 37 14.95 5.19 -44.28
C SER A 37 14.08 4.85 -45.49
N GLU A 38 12.81 4.49 -45.28
CA GLU A 38 11.73 4.88 -46.17
C GLU A 38 10.37 4.74 -45.46
N LYS A 39 9.53 5.78 -45.63
CA LYS A 39 8.12 5.80 -45.20
C LYS A 39 7.37 4.65 -45.87
N SER A 40 6.50 3.96 -45.11
CA SER A 40 5.36 3.26 -45.69
C SER A 40 4.20 3.26 -44.70
N ASP A 41 3.14 3.98 -45.05
CA ASP A 41 1.80 3.77 -44.52
C ASP A 41 1.43 2.28 -44.68
N TYR A 42 0.95 1.64 -43.61
CA TYR A 42 0.24 0.37 -43.73
C TYR A 42 -0.76 0.17 -42.59
N THR A 43 -2.04 0.23 -42.95
CA THR A 43 -3.21 -0.19 -42.15
C THR A 43 -3.48 -1.67 -42.41
N PRO A 44 -3.76 -2.52 -41.40
CA PRO A 44 -4.26 -3.86 -41.66
C PRO A 44 -5.80 -3.84 -41.69
N ASP A 45 -6.37 -3.83 -42.89
CA ASP A 45 -7.75 -4.27 -43.11
C ASP A 45 -7.76 -5.81 -43.13
N PHE A 46 -8.37 -6.42 -42.11
CA PHE A 46 -8.54 -7.88 -42.04
C PHE A 46 -9.97 -8.24 -42.48
N TYR A 47 -10.13 -8.57 -43.76
CA TYR A 47 -11.35 -9.16 -44.31
C TYR A 47 -11.29 -10.68 -44.19
N PHE A 48 -12.30 -11.30 -43.59
CA PHE A 48 -12.50 -12.76 -43.64
C PHE A 48 -13.72 -13.07 -44.50
N ASN A 49 -13.50 -13.41 -45.76
CA ASN A 49 -14.49 -13.96 -46.68
C ASN A 49 -13.86 -15.14 -47.43
N GLN A 50 -13.95 -16.33 -46.84
CA GLN A 50 -13.52 -17.57 -47.49
C GLN A 50 -14.69 -18.17 -48.27
N SER A 51 -14.74 -17.88 -49.58
CA SER A 51 -15.56 -18.57 -50.56
C SER A 51 -14.79 -19.74 -51.16
N TYR A 52 -15.29 -20.97 -51.01
CA TYR A 52 -14.77 -22.15 -51.71
C TYR A 52 -15.42 -22.26 -53.09
N THR A 53 -14.61 -22.48 -54.15
CA THR A 53 -15.07 -22.80 -55.51
C THR A 53 -14.42 -24.10 -56.01
N GLU A 54 -15.29 -25.09 -56.23
CA GLU A 54 -15.37 -26.18 -57.23
C GLU A 54 -14.16 -26.99 -57.75
N ALA A 55 -14.31 -28.33 -57.69
CA ALA A 55 -14.32 -29.30 -58.82
C ALA A 55 -14.17 -30.74 -58.24
N GLU A 56 -14.81 -31.84 -58.66
CA GLU A 56 -15.76 -32.16 -59.73
C GLU A 56 -16.33 -33.58 -59.48
N SER A 57 -17.58 -33.80 -59.92
CA SER A 57 -18.22 -35.04 -60.39
C SER A 57 -18.30 -36.31 -59.51
N GLY A 58 -19.54 -36.76 -59.21
CA GLY A 58 -19.75 -38.14 -58.78
C GLY A 58 -21.12 -38.53 -58.17
N ILE A 59 -22.17 -38.58 -59.00
CA ILE A 59 -23.24 -39.61 -58.97
C ILE A 59 -24.37 -39.56 -57.87
N LEU A 60 -25.58 -39.33 -58.39
CA LEU A 60 -26.93 -39.86 -58.03
C LEU A 60 -27.72 -39.38 -56.80
N SER A 61 -28.75 -38.58 -57.15
CA SER A 61 -30.19 -38.73 -56.87
C SER A 61 -30.78 -38.47 -55.48
N SER A 62 -31.66 -37.45 -55.50
CA SER A 62 -32.96 -37.33 -54.82
C SER A 62 -32.97 -37.39 -53.29
N ASP A 63 -32.80 -36.22 -52.67
CA ASP A 63 -33.93 -35.60 -51.97
C ASP A 63 -33.71 -34.09 -51.88
N GLN A 64 -34.68 -33.31 -52.38
CA GLN A 64 -34.64 -31.86 -52.29
C GLN A 64 -34.98 -31.44 -50.85
N PHE A 65 -33.97 -31.36 -49.98
CA PHE A 65 -34.09 -30.56 -48.77
C PHE A 65 -33.94 -29.08 -49.17
N GLN A 66 -35.05 -28.43 -49.49
CA GLN A 66 -35.07 -26.99 -49.65
C GLN A 66 -34.78 -26.33 -48.29
N ILE A 67 -33.55 -25.84 -48.13
CA ILE A 67 -33.21 -24.95 -47.03
C ILE A 67 -34.01 -23.66 -47.27
N PRO A 68 -34.94 -23.25 -46.38
CA PRO A 68 -35.66 -22.00 -46.57
C PRO A 68 -34.65 -20.85 -46.60
N HIS A 69 -34.66 -20.08 -47.70
CA HIS A 69 -33.75 -18.95 -47.96
C HIS A 69 -33.92 -17.74 -47.01
N ASN A 70 -34.65 -17.90 -45.91
CA ASN A 70 -34.79 -16.89 -44.87
C ASN A 70 -34.25 -17.45 -43.55
N PHE A 71 -32.94 -17.67 -43.48
CA PHE A 71 -32.26 -17.62 -42.19
C PHE A 71 -32.17 -16.16 -41.79
N THR A 72 -33.20 -15.67 -41.09
CA THR A 72 -33.05 -14.47 -40.27
C THR A 72 -32.10 -14.86 -39.15
N SER A 73 -30.80 -14.63 -39.33
CA SER A 73 -29.86 -14.70 -38.23
C SER A 73 -30.26 -13.61 -37.24
N THR A 74 -31.05 -13.99 -36.25
CA THR A 74 -31.29 -13.15 -35.10
C THR A 74 -29.96 -13.07 -34.36
N ASP A 75 -29.24 -11.99 -34.61
CA ASP A 75 -27.98 -11.71 -33.95
C ASP A 75 -28.28 -11.45 -32.46
N LEU A 76 -28.21 -12.52 -31.66
CA LEU A 76 -28.59 -12.55 -30.24
C LEU A 76 -27.83 -11.51 -29.40
N TYR A 77 -26.68 -11.06 -29.90
CA TYR A 77 -25.80 -10.11 -29.23
C TYR A 77 -25.92 -8.69 -29.74
N LYS A 78 -26.84 -8.41 -30.68
CA LYS A 78 -27.06 -7.05 -31.20
C LYS A 78 -27.41 -6.05 -30.08
N SER A 79 -28.10 -6.52 -29.03
CA SER A 79 -28.40 -5.72 -27.82
C SER A 79 -27.22 -5.50 -26.88
N HIS A 80 -26.14 -6.28 -27.03
CA HIS A 80 -24.91 -6.20 -26.21
C HIS A 80 -23.74 -5.58 -27.00
N ARG A 81 -23.98 -5.12 -28.23
CA ARG A 81 -22.97 -4.47 -29.05
C ARG A 81 -22.70 -3.09 -28.48
N LEU A 82 -21.49 -2.87 -27.94
CA LEU A 82 -21.06 -1.55 -27.52
C LEU A 82 -20.96 -0.64 -28.76
N GLU A 83 -21.73 0.44 -28.76
CA GLU A 83 -21.62 1.48 -29.77
C GLU A 83 -20.46 2.42 -29.39
N PRO A 84 -19.56 2.75 -30.33
CA PRO A 84 -18.49 3.69 -30.05
C PRO A 84 -19.10 5.07 -29.77
N VAL A 85 -18.94 5.56 -28.55
CA VAL A 85 -19.40 6.92 -28.15
C VAL A 85 -18.59 8.01 -28.87
N HIS A 86 -17.35 7.69 -29.29
CA HIS A 86 -16.48 8.60 -30.01
C HIS A 86 -15.80 7.89 -31.19
N ASN A 87 -15.82 8.53 -32.37
CA ASN A 87 -15.22 8.00 -33.61
C ASN A 87 -13.69 8.09 -33.64
N ASN A 88 -13.10 8.92 -32.76
CA ASN A 88 -11.66 9.14 -32.70
C ASN A 88 -11.13 8.61 -31.37
N PRO A 89 -9.89 8.07 -31.33
CA PRO A 89 -9.24 7.70 -30.09
C PRO A 89 -9.06 8.95 -29.23
N MET A 90 -9.82 9.06 -28.14
CA MET A 90 -9.54 10.05 -27.11
C MET A 90 -8.37 9.56 -26.26
N PRO A 91 -7.32 10.37 -26.04
CA PRO A 91 -6.31 10.02 -25.06
C PRO A 91 -7.02 9.83 -23.73
N ARG A 92 -6.94 8.61 -23.19
CA ARG A 92 -7.40 8.34 -21.84
C ARG A 92 -6.44 9.10 -20.92
N GLU A 93 -6.90 10.22 -20.38
CA GLU A 93 -6.33 10.87 -19.19
C GLU A 93 -6.50 9.90 -18.00
N SER A 94 -5.88 8.72 -18.08
CA SER A 94 -5.90 7.76 -16.99
C SER A 94 -5.02 8.34 -15.92
N THR A 95 -5.64 9.05 -14.98
CA THR A 95 -5.10 9.24 -13.63
C THR A 95 -5.19 7.90 -12.88
N ASP A 96 -4.87 6.80 -13.56
CA ASP A 96 -4.83 5.47 -12.97
C ASP A 96 -3.59 5.48 -12.09
N ASN A 97 -3.82 5.69 -10.79
CA ASN A 97 -2.79 5.65 -9.78
C ASN A 97 -2.34 4.19 -9.56
N PHE A 98 -1.65 3.62 -10.55
CA PHE A 98 -1.14 2.24 -10.54
C PHE A 98 -0.25 1.93 -9.34
N TRP A 99 0.33 2.96 -8.72
CA TRP A 99 1.19 2.86 -7.55
C TRP A 99 0.42 2.64 -6.23
N ILE A 100 -0.87 2.95 -6.16
CA ILE A 100 -1.66 2.76 -4.92
C ILE A 100 -1.81 1.27 -4.62
N PHE A 101 -2.13 0.45 -5.63
CA PHE A 101 -2.26 -1.00 -5.48
C PHE A 101 -1.00 -1.68 -4.88
N PRO A 102 0.21 -1.52 -5.44
CA PRO A 102 1.41 -2.12 -4.87
C PRO A 102 1.76 -1.52 -3.50
N SER A 103 1.44 -0.25 -3.23
CA SER A 103 1.64 0.34 -1.90
C SER A 103 0.75 -0.32 -0.83
N LEU A 104 -0.53 -0.57 -1.16
CA LEU A 104 -1.44 -1.26 -0.25
C LEU A 104 -1.04 -2.72 -0.07
N LEU A 105 -0.60 -3.39 -1.14
CA LEU A 105 -0.08 -4.75 -1.08
C LEU A 105 1.15 -4.84 -0.16
N LEU A 106 2.06 -3.86 -0.24
CA LEU A 106 3.22 -3.76 0.65
C LEU A 106 2.81 -3.58 2.11
N ILE A 107 1.83 -2.71 2.39
CA ILE A 107 1.30 -2.49 3.74
C ILE A 107 0.70 -3.78 4.30
N ILE A 108 -0.18 -4.43 3.54
CA ILE A 108 -0.83 -5.69 3.94
C ILE A 108 0.22 -6.80 4.09
N GLY A 109 1.19 -6.89 3.18
CA GLY A 109 2.29 -7.85 3.25
C GLY A 109 3.15 -7.67 4.51
N THR A 110 3.42 -6.41 4.88
CA THR A 110 4.15 -6.08 6.12
C THR A 110 3.35 -6.49 7.36
N LEU A 111 2.03 -6.22 7.38
CA LEU A 111 1.15 -6.67 8.48
C LEU A 111 1.05 -8.19 8.56
N ALA A 112 0.96 -8.87 7.42
CA ALA A 112 0.89 -10.32 7.34
C ALA A 112 2.18 -10.98 7.84
N TRP A 113 3.35 -10.48 7.39
CA TRP A 113 4.65 -10.90 7.90
C TRP A 113 4.72 -10.73 9.41
N LEU A 114 4.40 -9.52 9.90
CA LEU A 114 4.42 -9.25 11.33
C LEU A 114 3.51 -10.21 12.11
N ARG A 115 2.28 -10.45 11.63
CA ARG A 115 1.36 -11.39 12.26
C ARG A 115 1.87 -12.82 12.24
N PHE A 116 2.57 -13.25 11.19
CA PHE A 116 3.15 -14.59 11.11
C PHE A 116 4.31 -14.76 12.11
N TYR A 117 5.27 -13.84 12.10
CA TYR A 117 6.49 -13.95 12.92
C TYR A 117 6.25 -13.62 14.40
N TYR A 118 5.35 -12.67 14.68
CA TYR A 118 5.05 -12.17 16.04
C TYR A 118 3.60 -12.42 16.48
N SER A 119 2.98 -13.52 16.03
CA SER A 119 1.55 -13.84 16.24
C SER A 119 1.06 -13.69 17.70
N LYS A 120 1.82 -14.22 18.66
CA LYS A 120 1.50 -14.12 20.09
C LYS A 120 1.46 -12.65 20.55
N TYR A 121 2.42 -11.85 20.11
CA TYR A 121 2.55 -10.44 20.48
C TYR A 121 1.49 -9.58 19.80
N PHE A 122 1.18 -9.82 18.53
CA PHE A 122 0.13 -9.09 17.82
C PHE A 122 -1.22 -9.23 18.54
N ASN A 123 -1.56 -10.45 18.99
CA ASN A 123 -2.79 -10.67 19.76
C ASN A 123 -2.73 -10.02 21.15
N GLN A 124 -1.56 -9.99 21.79
CA GLN A 124 -1.38 -9.30 23.07
C GLN A 124 -1.49 -7.77 22.92
N LEU A 125 -0.94 -7.19 21.85
CA LEU A 125 -1.04 -5.77 21.50
C LEU A 125 -2.49 -5.34 21.27
N LEU A 126 -3.26 -6.13 20.50
CA LEU A 126 -4.69 -5.87 20.31
C LEU A 126 -5.47 -5.97 21.63
N LYS A 127 -5.14 -6.92 22.51
CA LYS A 127 -5.76 -7.03 23.84
C LYS A 127 -5.34 -5.89 24.78
N ALA A 128 -4.10 -5.42 24.67
CA ALA A 128 -3.55 -4.34 25.48
C ALA A 128 -4.20 -2.98 25.16
N PHE A 129 -4.81 -2.82 23.97
CA PHE A 129 -5.68 -1.67 23.68
C PHE A 129 -6.83 -1.53 24.68
N TYR A 130 -7.46 -2.66 25.05
CA TYR A 130 -8.58 -2.66 25.99
C TYR A 130 -8.14 -2.83 27.44
N ASN A 131 -7.03 -3.56 27.68
CA ASN A 131 -6.58 -3.90 29.02
C ASN A 131 -5.31 -3.14 29.43
N ILE A 132 -5.47 -2.18 30.33
CA ILE A 132 -4.40 -1.33 30.86
C ILE A 132 -3.30 -2.14 31.59
N ASN A 133 -3.67 -3.21 32.28
CA ASN A 133 -2.72 -4.02 33.05
C ASN A 133 -1.78 -4.81 32.13
N LEU A 134 -2.26 -5.25 30.96
CA LEU A 134 -1.42 -5.90 29.95
C LEU A 134 -0.45 -4.91 29.31
N SER A 135 -0.87 -3.66 29.09
CA SER A 135 0.03 -2.60 28.61
C SER A 135 1.18 -2.33 29.60
N LEU A 136 0.88 -2.30 30.90
CA LEU A 136 1.88 -2.10 31.96
C LEU A 136 2.86 -3.26 32.08
N GLN A 137 2.39 -4.51 31.88
CA GLN A 137 3.26 -5.68 31.82
C GLN A 137 4.18 -5.65 30.59
N LEU A 138 3.63 -5.30 29.42
CA LEU A 138 4.40 -5.19 28.18
C LEU A 138 5.51 -4.12 28.24
N VAL A 139 5.27 -3.00 28.91
CA VAL A 139 6.29 -1.96 29.13
C VAL A 139 7.38 -2.44 30.08
N ARG A 140 7.01 -3.20 31.12
CA ARG A 140 7.96 -3.72 32.12
C ARG A 140 8.83 -4.85 31.61
N ASP A 141 8.32 -5.66 30.68
CA ASP A 141 9.00 -6.90 30.27
C ASP A 141 10.15 -6.67 29.25
N GLU A 142 10.49 -5.42 28.88
CA GLU A 142 11.61 -4.98 28.02
C GLU A 142 12.10 -5.99 26.96
N ASN A 143 11.16 -6.71 26.34
CA ASN A 143 11.55 -7.79 25.46
C ASN A 143 11.95 -7.19 24.11
N ILE A 144 13.20 -7.42 23.70
CA ILE A 144 13.74 -6.90 22.45
C ILE A 144 12.89 -7.28 21.23
N LEU A 145 12.17 -8.41 21.28
CA LEU A 145 11.23 -8.82 20.24
C LEU A 145 9.99 -7.91 20.20
N VAL A 146 9.47 -7.50 21.37
CA VAL A 146 8.31 -6.61 21.49
C VAL A 146 8.66 -5.22 20.98
N GLN A 147 9.85 -4.72 21.33
CA GLN A 147 10.31 -3.42 20.86
C GLN A 147 10.43 -3.37 19.33
N ARG A 148 11.04 -4.40 18.72
CA ARG A 148 11.15 -4.52 17.26
C ARG A 148 9.78 -4.58 16.57
N ALA A 149 8.86 -5.41 17.08
CA ALA A 149 7.52 -5.54 16.52
C ALA A 149 6.73 -4.23 16.60
N SER A 150 6.87 -3.49 17.71
CA SER A 150 6.21 -2.18 17.89
C SER A 150 6.72 -1.12 16.90
N LEU A 151 8.03 -1.11 16.62
CA LEU A 151 8.62 -0.21 15.61
C LEU A 151 8.07 -0.51 14.21
N ILE A 152 7.97 -1.79 13.82
CA ILE A 152 7.43 -2.19 12.51
C ILE A 152 5.95 -1.80 12.40
N LEU A 153 5.15 -2.02 13.44
CA LEU A 153 3.74 -1.59 13.47
C LEU A 153 3.61 -0.08 13.32
N THR A 154 4.45 0.65 14.06
CA THR A 154 4.45 2.11 14.03
C THR A 154 4.79 2.59 12.62
N PHE A 155 5.84 2.06 12.00
CA PHE A 155 6.20 2.38 10.61
C PHE A 155 5.04 2.07 9.64
N THR A 156 4.39 0.91 9.81
CA THR A 156 3.23 0.53 9.01
C THR A 156 2.06 1.51 9.18
N PHE A 157 1.81 1.97 10.41
CA PHE A 157 0.82 3.03 10.67
C PHE A 157 1.15 4.32 9.92
N HIS A 158 2.42 4.74 9.87
CA HIS A 158 2.82 5.93 9.12
C HIS A 158 2.49 5.81 7.62
N LEU A 159 2.75 4.64 7.03
CA LEU A 159 2.41 4.36 5.62
C LEU A 159 0.90 4.45 5.37
N ILE A 160 0.09 3.89 6.28
CA ILE A 160 -1.38 3.91 6.20
C ILE A 160 -1.91 5.34 6.38
N ALA A 161 -1.43 6.06 7.40
CA ALA A 161 -1.86 7.43 7.69
C ALA A 161 -1.51 8.38 6.54
N ALA A 162 -0.32 8.23 5.95
CA ALA A 162 0.08 9.00 4.77
C ALA A 162 -0.77 8.67 3.54
N LEU A 163 -1.16 7.40 3.36
CA LEU A 163 -2.01 6.99 2.23
C LEU A 163 -3.43 7.56 2.38
N PHE A 164 -3.95 7.58 3.60
CA PHE A 164 -5.21 8.25 3.92
C PHE A 164 -5.13 9.76 3.66
N LEU A 165 -4.09 10.43 4.16
CA LEU A 165 -3.89 11.87 3.92
C LEU A 165 -3.73 12.19 2.43
N TYR A 166 -3.07 11.31 1.66
CA TYR A 166 -3.00 11.43 0.20
C TYR A 166 -4.40 11.38 -0.43
N GLN A 167 -5.25 10.42 -0.04
CA GLN A 167 -6.61 10.31 -0.58
C GLN A 167 -7.45 11.55 -0.26
N VAL A 168 -7.33 12.08 0.97
CA VAL A 168 -7.97 13.33 1.38
C VAL A 168 -7.45 14.51 0.56
N SER A 169 -6.15 14.56 0.32
CA SER A 169 -5.46 15.55 -0.52
C SER A 169 -6.04 15.64 -1.93
N ILE A 170 -6.26 14.49 -2.56
CA ILE A 170 -6.82 14.41 -3.92
C ILE A 170 -8.29 14.81 -3.91
N ASN A 171 -9.08 14.30 -2.96
CA ASN A 171 -10.51 14.61 -2.88
C ASN A 171 -10.79 16.10 -2.56
N ALA A 172 -9.95 16.72 -1.74
CA ALA A 172 -10.08 18.13 -1.38
C ALA A 172 -9.49 19.08 -2.43
N GLY A 173 -8.85 18.56 -3.50
CA GLY A 173 -8.25 19.37 -4.55
C GLY A 173 -7.05 20.20 -4.06
N TRP A 174 -6.32 19.74 -3.04
CA TRP A 174 -5.17 20.50 -2.54
C TRP A 174 -4.06 20.53 -3.58
N GLU A 175 -3.64 21.73 -3.96
CA GLU A 175 -2.46 21.95 -4.78
C GLU A 175 -1.27 22.19 -3.87
N LEU A 176 -0.49 21.13 -3.59
CA LEU A 176 0.79 21.32 -2.91
C LEU A 176 1.74 21.96 -3.93
N GLY A 177 1.92 23.29 -3.82
CA GLY A 177 2.68 24.11 -4.76
C GLY A 177 3.97 23.45 -5.26
N GLY A 178 3.95 23.00 -6.52
CA GLY A 178 5.10 22.42 -7.23
C GLY A 178 5.30 20.90 -7.10
N LEU A 179 4.50 20.20 -6.29
CA LEU A 179 4.59 18.73 -6.19
C LEU A 179 3.66 18.07 -7.23
N PRO A 180 4.19 17.26 -8.16
CA PRO A 180 3.36 16.53 -9.11
C PRO A 180 2.44 15.53 -8.40
N GLN A 181 1.24 15.35 -8.96
CA GLN A 181 0.29 14.33 -8.51
C GLN A 181 0.90 12.93 -8.65
N GLY A 182 0.63 12.04 -7.69
CA GLY A 182 1.08 10.63 -7.72
C GLY A 182 2.06 10.24 -6.61
N PHE A 183 2.98 9.31 -6.92
CA PHE A 183 3.83 8.64 -5.93
C PHE A 183 4.75 9.59 -5.13
N TYR A 184 5.29 10.64 -5.77
CA TYR A 184 6.15 11.61 -5.08
C TYR A 184 5.40 12.36 -3.97
N ARG A 185 4.14 12.74 -4.22
CA ARG A 185 3.25 13.34 -3.21
C ARG A 185 3.03 12.40 -2.04
N TYR A 186 2.83 11.10 -2.30
CA TYR A 186 2.70 10.10 -1.24
C TYR A 186 3.97 10.01 -0.38
N ILE A 187 5.15 9.87 -0.99
CA ILE A 187 6.41 9.80 -0.24
C ILE A 187 6.66 11.08 0.57
N PHE A 188 6.37 12.25 0.01
CA PHE A 188 6.45 13.51 0.74
C PHE A 188 5.56 13.50 1.99
N ILE A 189 4.30 13.07 1.86
CA ILE A 189 3.37 12.95 2.99
C ILE A 189 3.87 11.91 4.01
N VAL A 190 4.42 10.76 3.57
CA VAL A 190 5.02 9.76 4.47
C VAL A 190 6.15 10.38 5.31
N LEU A 191 7.05 11.11 4.66
CA LEU A 191 8.16 11.78 5.35
C LEU A 191 7.65 12.85 6.32
N LEU A 192 6.65 13.63 5.91
CA LEU A 192 6.05 14.67 6.76
C LEU A 192 5.39 14.07 8.00
N VAL A 193 4.59 13.01 7.84
CA VAL A 193 3.95 12.30 8.96
C VAL A 193 5.03 11.68 9.87
N SER A 194 6.03 11.00 9.30
CA SER A 194 7.12 10.40 10.09
C SER A 194 7.90 11.45 10.87
N ALA A 195 8.26 12.57 10.25
CA ALA A 195 8.97 13.65 10.91
C ALA A 195 8.15 14.25 12.06
N ALA A 196 6.85 14.50 11.85
CA ALA A 196 5.97 15.03 12.88
C ALA A 196 5.85 14.10 14.10
N TYR A 197 5.72 12.79 13.88
CA TYR A 197 5.63 11.81 14.96
C TYR A 197 6.97 11.57 15.66
N THR A 198 8.10 11.57 14.93
CA THR A 198 9.44 11.48 15.52
C THR A 198 9.73 12.69 16.40
N LEU A 199 9.42 13.90 15.93
CA LEU A 199 9.56 15.13 16.71
C LEU A 199 8.72 15.05 17.98
N LYS A 200 7.45 14.64 17.87
CA LYS A 200 6.58 14.43 19.03
C LYS A 200 7.18 13.45 20.03
N PHE A 201 7.68 12.30 19.57
CA PHE A 201 8.31 11.31 20.45
C PHE A 201 9.53 11.88 21.18
N LEU A 202 10.40 12.61 20.47
CA LEU A 202 11.59 13.22 21.07
C LEU A 202 11.21 14.23 22.17
N VAL A 203 10.24 15.08 21.88
CA VAL A 203 9.81 16.11 22.84
C VAL A 203 9.13 15.48 24.07
N LEU A 204 8.31 14.44 23.90
CA LEU A 204 7.74 13.70 25.04
C LEU A 204 8.83 13.06 25.91
N LYS A 205 9.89 12.54 25.29
CA LYS A 205 11.03 11.95 26.01
C LYS A 205 11.84 13.00 26.79
N ILE A 206 12.11 14.15 26.19
CA ILE A 206 12.79 15.28 26.87
C ILE A 206 11.94 15.78 28.05
N THR A 207 10.62 15.84 27.87
CA THR A 207 9.70 16.26 28.92
C THR A 207 9.72 15.27 30.10
N GLY A 208 9.71 13.96 29.84
CA GLY A 208 9.84 12.95 30.90
C GLY A 208 11.12 13.07 31.69
N TRP A 209 12.24 13.30 30.99
CA TRP A 209 13.55 13.49 31.61
C TRP A 209 13.62 14.77 32.46
N LEU A 210 13.03 15.87 31.98
CA LEU A 210 13.04 17.16 32.69
C LEU A 210 12.24 17.14 34.01
N PHE A 211 11.17 16.35 34.06
CA PHE A 211 10.28 16.27 35.23
C PHE A 211 10.53 15.04 36.12
N ASP A 212 11.56 14.22 35.84
CA ASP A 212 11.85 12.96 36.55
C ASP A 212 10.65 11.99 36.57
N LEU A 213 9.88 11.98 35.47
CA LEU A 213 8.67 11.18 35.28
C LEU A 213 8.85 10.14 34.17
N ASP A 214 10.07 9.67 33.96
CA ASP A 214 10.45 8.79 32.85
C ASP A 214 9.56 7.54 32.73
N ARG A 215 9.20 6.93 33.86
CA ARG A 215 8.35 5.72 33.90
C ARG A 215 6.90 5.99 33.47
N GLU A 216 6.32 7.08 33.95
CA GLU A 216 4.94 7.46 33.63
C GLU A 216 4.84 7.94 32.18
N MET A 217 5.83 8.72 31.73
CA MET A 217 5.93 9.18 30.34
C MET A 217 6.19 8.04 29.37
N ALA A 218 7.02 7.04 29.71
CA ALA A 218 7.20 5.84 28.89
C ALA A 218 5.89 5.06 28.72
N THR A 219 5.10 4.94 29.79
CA THR A 219 3.79 4.30 29.74
C THR A 219 2.81 5.07 28.85
N TYR A 220 2.78 6.39 28.97
CA TYR A 220 1.96 7.26 28.11
C TYR A 220 2.36 7.17 26.64
N ILE A 221 3.66 7.21 26.35
CA ILE A 221 4.21 7.08 24.99
C ILE A 221 3.84 5.71 24.39
N PHE A 222 3.99 4.62 25.15
CA PHE A 222 3.57 3.29 24.69
C PHE A 222 2.07 3.25 24.36
N HIS A 223 1.25 3.90 25.19
CA HIS A 223 -0.19 4.00 24.97
C HIS A 223 -0.53 4.77 23.69
N ILE A 224 0.16 5.89 23.41
CA ILE A 224 0.02 6.62 22.15
C ILE A 224 0.36 5.73 20.95
N PHE A 225 1.49 5.01 20.99
CA PHE A 225 1.88 4.10 19.92
C PHE A 225 0.83 3.02 19.68
N LEU A 226 0.29 2.44 20.75
CA LEU A 226 -0.74 1.40 20.67
C LEU A 226 -2.02 1.93 20.03
N ILE A 227 -2.53 3.09 20.48
CA ILE A 227 -3.70 3.75 19.90
C ILE A 227 -3.51 4.02 18.41
N ASN A 228 -2.35 4.57 18.01
CA ASN A 228 -2.06 4.86 16.61
C ASN A 228 -2.04 3.58 15.77
N ASN A 229 -1.41 2.50 16.26
CA ASN A 229 -1.35 1.23 15.55
C ASN A 229 -2.74 0.62 15.31
N VAL A 230 -3.61 0.67 16.33
CA VAL A 230 -5.01 0.22 16.20
C VAL A 230 -5.79 1.10 15.23
N LEU A 231 -5.60 2.41 15.31
CA LEU A 231 -6.22 3.36 14.38
C LEU A 231 -5.82 3.06 12.92
N GLY A 232 -4.53 2.81 12.66
CA GLY A 232 -4.05 2.42 11.33
C GLY A 232 -4.70 1.13 10.82
N LEU A 233 -4.80 0.11 11.68
CA LEU A 233 -5.45 -1.15 11.31
C LEU A 233 -6.93 -0.96 10.96
N LEU A 234 -7.60 -0.03 11.65
CA LEU A 234 -9.01 0.31 11.40
C LEU A 234 -9.16 1.13 10.11
N LEU A 235 -8.26 2.06 9.82
CA LEU A 235 -8.30 2.87 8.59
C LEU A 235 -8.07 2.05 7.32
N LEU A 236 -7.26 0.98 7.40
CA LEU A 236 -6.88 0.16 6.25
C LEU A 236 -8.06 -0.33 5.39
N PRO A 237 -9.12 -0.98 5.94
CA PRO A 237 -10.29 -1.39 5.16
C PRO A 237 -11.04 -0.21 4.52
N PHE A 238 -11.10 0.95 5.17
CA PHE A 238 -11.73 2.14 4.58
C PHE A 238 -10.93 2.65 3.37
N ILE A 239 -9.60 2.68 3.46
CA ILE A 239 -8.74 3.09 2.35
C ILE A 239 -8.88 2.13 1.17
N ALA A 240 -8.91 0.83 1.43
CA ALA A 240 -9.13 -0.18 0.40
C ALA A 240 -10.50 0.01 -0.29
N LEU A 241 -11.56 0.26 0.49
CA LEU A 241 -12.89 0.51 -0.04
C LEU A 241 -12.95 1.80 -0.88
N MET A 242 -12.34 2.89 -0.43
CA MET A 242 -12.27 4.15 -1.18
C MET A 242 -11.49 4.02 -2.50
N THR A 243 -10.48 3.16 -2.54
CA THR A 243 -9.60 3.02 -3.71
C THR A 243 -10.21 2.10 -4.77
N PHE A 244 -10.78 0.96 -4.36
CA PHE A 244 -11.18 -0.10 -5.29
C PHE A 244 -12.68 -0.19 -5.54
N ASN A 245 -13.50 0.63 -4.89
CA ASN A 245 -14.93 0.67 -5.14
C ASN A 245 -15.33 1.96 -5.85
N PRO A 246 -15.49 1.95 -7.19
CA PRO A 246 -15.90 3.13 -7.95
C PRO A 246 -17.33 3.61 -7.62
N GLN A 247 -18.16 2.74 -7.04
CA GLN A 247 -19.55 3.07 -6.69
C GLN A 247 -19.68 3.65 -5.27
N ALA A 248 -18.61 3.57 -4.46
CA ALA A 248 -18.64 4.09 -3.11
C ALA A 248 -18.51 5.62 -3.13
N ASP A 249 -19.33 6.29 -2.32
CA ASP A 249 -19.17 7.72 -2.08
C ASP A 249 -17.93 7.96 -1.19
N VAL A 250 -16.85 8.40 -1.84
CA VAL A 250 -15.55 8.69 -1.21
C VAL A 250 -15.70 9.78 -0.14
N SER A 251 -16.59 10.77 -0.33
CA SER A 251 -16.79 11.86 0.63
C SER A 251 -17.37 11.35 1.96
N THR A 252 -18.37 10.47 1.88
CA THR A 252 -18.96 9.82 3.06
C THR A 252 -17.93 8.94 3.79
N LEU A 253 -17.10 8.19 3.06
CA LEU A 253 -16.05 7.36 3.66
C LEU A 253 -14.95 8.18 4.33
N ILE A 254 -14.51 9.28 3.72
CA ILE A 254 -13.56 10.22 4.33
C ILE A 254 -14.16 10.79 5.63
N THR A 255 -15.43 11.18 5.60
CA THR A 255 -16.13 11.71 6.79
C THR A 255 -16.17 10.67 7.91
N ALA A 256 -16.48 9.40 7.61
CA ALA A 256 -16.45 8.31 8.58
C ALA A 256 -15.05 8.07 9.18
N CYS A 257 -13.99 8.17 8.35
CA CYS A 257 -12.61 8.09 8.82
C CYS A 257 -12.27 9.25 9.76
N ILE A 258 -12.66 10.48 9.43
CA ILE A 258 -12.44 11.67 10.27
C ILE A 258 -13.13 11.51 11.63
N TRP A 259 -14.38 11.05 11.65
CA TRP A 259 -15.08 10.74 12.90
C TRP A 259 -14.34 9.69 13.74
N THR A 260 -13.86 8.62 13.10
CA THR A 260 -13.11 7.57 13.80
C THR A 260 -11.81 8.10 14.39
N ILE A 261 -11.06 8.91 13.63
CA ILE A 261 -9.84 9.59 14.11
C ILE A 261 -10.18 10.52 15.29
N GLY A 262 -11.28 11.26 15.21
CA GLY A 262 -11.75 12.16 16.28
C GLY A 262 -12.07 11.41 17.57
N ILE A 263 -12.77 10.28 17.50
CA ILE A 263 -13.08 9.42 18.66
C ILE A 263 -11.78 8.90 19.30
N PHE A 264 -10.83 8.41 18.50
CA PHE A 264 -9.54 7.94 18.99
C PHE A 264 -8.69 9.08 19.59
N PHE A 265 -8.79 10.28 19.05
CA PHE A 265 -8.14 11.47 19.60
C PHE A 265 -8.71 11.83 20.98
N ILE A 266 -10.04 11.85 21.13
CA ILE A 266 -10.70 12.11 22.42
C ILE A 266 -10.30 11.03 23.43
N TYR A 267 -10.31 9.76 23.03
CA TYR A 267 -9.86 8.65 23.87
C TYR A 267 -8.41 8.83 24.33
N ARG A 268 -7.52 9.26 23.44
CA ARG A 268 -6.12 9.55 23.76
C ARG A 268 -5.98 10.67 24.80
N ILE A 269 -6.74 11.75 24.67
CA ILE A 269 -6.74 12.86 25.65
C ILE A 269 -7.24 12.36 27.01
N PHE A 270 -8.35 11.62 27.04
CA PHE A 270 -8.89 11.04 28.27
C PHE A 270 -7.87 10.15 28.99
N ARG A 271 -7.18 9.28 28.24
CA ARG A 271 -6.13 8.40 28.77
C ARG A 271 -4.93 9.20 29.27
N GLY A 272 -4.54 10.28 28.59
CA GLY A 272 -3.48 11.18 29.03
C GLY A 272 -3.80 11.87 30.36
N ILE A 273 -5.04 12.32 30.56
CA ILE A 273 -5.51 12.89 31.83
C ILE A 273 -5.39 11.85 32.95
N LEU A 274 -5.86 10.62 32.69
CA LEU A 274 -5.84 9.56 33.69
C LEU A 274 -4.42 9.17 34.14
N THR A 275 -3.47 9.11 33.20
CA THR A 275 -2.05 8.88 33.54
C THR A 275 -1.47 10.05 34.34
N GLY A 276 -1.81 11.30 34.00
CA GLY A 276 -1.37 12.47 34.75
C GLY A 276 -1.87 12.48 36.20
N MET A 277 -3.12 12.07 36.44
CA MET A 277 -3.72 12.05 37.79
C MET A 277 -3.07 11.06 38.76
N SER A 278 -2.28 10.11 38.26
CA SER A 278 -1.63 9.09 39.09
C SER A 278 -0.33 9.56 39.76
N VAL A 279 0.12 10.79 39.53
CA VAL A 279 1.38 11.34 40.04
C VAL A 279 1.14 12.27 41.25
N PRO A 280 1.55 11.89 42.47
CA PRO A 280 1.46 12.77 43.63
C PRO A 280 2.61 13.80 43.66
N GLY A 281 2.30 15.10 43.79
CA GLY A 281 3.28 16.14 44.19
C GLY A 281 3.45 17.35 43.27
N PHE A 282 2.96 17.30 42.03
CA PHE A 282 2.95 18.46 41.10
C PHE A 282 1.53 18.74 40.61
N SER A 283 1.26 20.00 40.20
CA SER A 283 -0.02 20.33 39.56
C SER A 283 -0.11 19.61 38.22
N VAL A 284 -0.71 18.42 38.23
CA VAL A 284 -0.98 17.54 37.10
C VAL A 284 -1.60 18.30 35.92
N LEU A 285 -2.38 19.34 36.23
CA LEU A 285 -3.01 20.20 35.23
C LEU A 285 -2.00 21.00 34.39
N TYR A 286 -0.90 21.47 34.98
CA TYR A 286 0.13 22.20 34.23
C TYR A 286 0.92 21.28 33.29
N LEU A 287 1.29 20.08 33.77
CA LEU A 287 1.93 19.07 32.93
C LEU A 287 0.98 18.62 31.80
N PHE A 288 -0.30 18.40 32.10
CA PHE A 288 -1.31 18.06 31.11
C PHE A 288 -1.52 19.16 30.06
N LEU A 289 -1.64 20.43 30.48
CA LEU A 289 -1.81 21.56 29.56
C LEU A 289 -0.58 21.70 28.65
N TYR A 290 0.63 21.51 29.20
CA TYR A 290 1.86 21.52 28.43
C TYR A 290 1.92 20.35 27.44
N LEU A 291 1.58 19.13 27.86
CA LEU A 291 1.53 17.97 26.96
C LEU A 291 0.46 18.10 25.87
N CYS A 292 -0.71 18.65 26.21
CA CYS A 292 -1.80 18.86 25.27
C CYS A 292 -1.43 19.92 24.22
N THR A 293 -0.85 21.04 24.63
CA THR A 293 -0.34 22.06 23.69
C THR A 293 0.74 21.47 22.76
N LEU A 294 1.62 20.62 23.30
CA LEU A 294 2.63 19.90 22.55
C LEU A 294 2.06 18.83 21.61
N GLU A 295 0.91 18.26 21.95
CA GLU A 295 0.22 17.28 21.14
C GLU A 295 -0.63 17.90 20.02
N ILE A 296 -1.15 19.11 20.24
CA ILE A 296 -1.90 19.91 19.26
C ILE A 296 -0.94 20.59 18.27
N ALA A 297 0.24 21.02 18.70
CA ALA A 297 1.18 21.76 17.85
C ALA A 297 1.58 21.03 16.54
N PRO A 298 1.95 19.73 16.54
CA PRO A 298 2.25 19.00 15.31
C PRO A 298 1.05 18.89 14.36
N LEU A 299 -0.17 18.75 14.89
CA LEU A 299 -1.39 18.74 14.09
C LEU A 299 -1.62 20.10 13.44
N LEU A 300 -1.37 21.17 14.17
CA LEU A 300 -1.54 22.54 13.68
C LEU A 300 -0.51 22.87 12.59
N VAL A 301 0.73 22.40 12.74
CA VAL A 301 1.76 22.49 11.69
C VAL A 301 1.33 21.72 10.45
N LEU A 302 0.84 20.49 10.60
CA LEU A 302 0.38 19.66 9.49
C LEU A 302 -0.81 20.30 8.76
N ILE A 303 -1.79 20.83 9.50
CA ILE A 303 -2.93 21.58 8.93
C ILE A 303 -2.45 22.83 8.19
N ARG A 304 -1.50 23.58 8.75
CA ARG A 304 -1.01 24.82 8.13
C ARG A 304 -0.23 24.56 6.84
N ILE A 305 0.58 23.49 6.80
CA ILE A 305 1.27 23.07 5.57
C ILE A 305 0.27 22.58 4.52
N ILE A 306 -0.85 22.00 4.97
CA ILE A 306 -1.91 21.48 4.10
C ILE A 306 -2.82 22.57 3.53
N ILE A 307 -3.17 23.59 4.32
CA ILE A 307 -4.11 24.68 3.96
C ILE A 307 -3.40 25.82 3.19
N GLN A 308 -2.11 25.66 2.93
CA GLN A 308 -1.27 26.71 2.34
C GLN A 308 -1.67 27.07 0.90
#